data_AF-A0A943YFT5-F1
#
_entry.id   AF-A0A943YFT5-F1
#
_cell.length_a   1.000
_cell.length_b   1.000
_cell.length_c   1.000
_cell.angle_alpha   90.00
_cell.angle_beta   90.00
_cell.angle_gamma   90.00
#
_symmetry.space_group_name_H-M   'P 1'
#
loop_
_entity.id
_entity.type
_entity.pdbx_description
1 polymer ?
#
loop_
_entity_poly.entity_id
_entity_poly.type
_entity_poly.pdbx_seq_one_letter_code
_entity_poly.pdbx_strand_id
1 'polypeptide(L)'
;MDKTSLNPDIRMELTDKEAVLEFIKKQEKKWIYIKFNCWGSHSISGVYTKMKIRSIEENDLVYIYGEEDQDRLTIAWDEVIQMEMTPSKDEVLIRIPHIDVYIKKYQSITSVITELPMINKHMIMTEGKTDWKILKAALRYFQSHGKYLDLDVNFVELEKNDLGGGYRVLQKVRDYNAIFPNEKLRIFIFDADVEQVNREHEGSENGYKSWGNNVYSFILPVPESRKATPLISIENYFSDSDIKTMDENGRRLFIKGEFGENGRLKDDREIITSKVKKNQPENLIIDDMVFRNKDLDITRENVVKKATLNGYSCIALSKNCFADNILNKKGKFANVNFENFTLIFDVIESIFKKYNIGDVLEEEISHGIYLQQAADGFENLSIGIGLPNTIAHKLKTSGIMKTEIECCTSNLKIKIGMELESGEYCWVEVPVVYSEKIIGFMKRKVESTYNRIYLRILDEERNQVRSCELLKGENATIIILCALRKIEGMKM
;
A
#
# COMPACT_ATOMS: atom_id res chain seq x y z
N MET A 1 -20.40 1.56 46.01
CA MET A 1 -19.63 2.82 46.08
C MET A 1 -20.40 3.84 45.26
N ASP A 2 -20.76 4.95 45.89
CA ASP A 2 -21.59 6.00 45.28
C ASP A 2 -21.03 6.48 43.93
N LYS A 3 -21.94 6.77 43.00
CA LYS A 3 -21.68 7.47 41.74
C LYS A 3 -21.32 8.94 42.00
N THR A 4 -20.27 9.20 42.76
CA THR A 4 -19.69 10.55 42.86
C THR A 4 -18.91 10.82 41.59
N SER A 5 -19.34 11.83 40.82
CA SER A 5 -18.66 12.25 39.59
C SER A 5 -17.17 12.48 39.88
N LEU A 6 -16.31 11.79 39.15
CA LEU A 6 -14.87 11.98 39.24
C LEU A 6 -14.53 13.38 38.71
N ASN A 7 -13.44 13.97 39.20
CA ASN A 7 -12.95 15.21 38.62
C ASN A 7 -12.69 15.00 37.11
N PRO A 8 -13.26 15.85 36.24
CA PRO A 8 -13.05 15.71 34.81
C PRO A 8 -11.57 15.90 34.43
N ASP A 9 -11.16 15.28 33.33
CA ASP A 9 -9.89 15.57 32.66
C ASP A 9 -9.89 17.06 32.30
N ILE A 10 -8.83 17.77 32.66
CA ILE A 10 -8.69 19.22 32.45
C ILE A 10 -8.82 19.63 30.97
N ARG A 11 -8.67 18.68 30.04
CA ARG A 11 -8.74 18.90 28.58
C ARG A 11 -10.13 18.65 28.00
N MET A 12 -11.06 18.08 28.76
CA MET A 12 -12.33 17.55 28.26
C MET A 12 -13.54 18.11 29.04
N GLU A 13 -14.71 18.03 28.41
CA GLU A 13 -16.00 18.42 28.98
C GLU A 13 -16.87 17.18 29.20
N LEU A 14 -17.68 17.18 30.27
CA LEU A 14 -18.65 16.12 30.52
C LEU A 14 -19.61 15.99 29.33
N THR A 15 -19.93 14.75 28.95
CA THR A 15 -20.81 14.46 27.83
C THR A 15 -21.77 13.31 28.13
N ASP A 16 -22.77 13.12 27.26
CA ASP A 16 -23.78 12.09 27.39
C ASP A 16 -23.49 10.86 26.51
N LYS A 17 -24.26 9.79 26.75
CA LYS A 17 -24.12 8.52 26.03
C LYS A 17 -24.38 8.71 24.53
N GLU A 18 -25.40 9.48 24.18
CA GLU A 18 -25.81 9.75 22.81
C GLU A 18 -24.69 10.39 22.00
N ALA A 19 -24.01 11.40 22.55
CA ALA A 19 -22.89 12.08 21.90
C ALA A 19 -21.67 11.16 21.71
N VAL A 20 -21.35 10.31 22.69
CA VAL A 20 -20.26 9.33 22.59
C VAL A 20 -20.59 8.27 21.53
N LEU A 21 -21.82 7.76 21.51
CA LEU A 21 -22.28 6.83 20.47
C LEU A 21 -22.23 7.44 19.08
N GLU A 22 -22.69 8.69 18.93
CA GLU A 22 -22.61 9.41 17.66
C GLU A 22 -21.16 9.57 17.20
N PHE A 23 -20.25 9.89 18.13
CA PHE A 23 -18.82 9.96 17.85
C PHE A 23 -18.27 8.62 17.33
N ILE A 24 -18.55 7.51 18.05
CA ILE A 24 -18.06 6.17 17.71
C ILE A 24 -18.65 5.70 16.37
N LYS A 25 -19.96 5.83 16.16
CA LYS A 25 -20.64 5.47 14.91
C LYS A 25 -20.10 6.23 13.70
N LYS A 26 -19.75 7.51 13.86
CA LYS A 26 -19.09 8.29 12.79
C LYS A 26 -17.71 7.77 12.40
N GLN A 27 -17.11 6.86 13.19
CA GLN A 27 -15.82 6.24 12.90
C GLN A 27 -15.95 4.84 12.26
N GLU A 28 -17.16 4.36 11.96
CA GLU A 28 -17.32 3.11 11.21
C GLU A 28 -16.53 3.16 9.89
N LYS A 29 -15.84 2.07 9.55
CA LYS A 29 -14.91 1.95 8.40
C LYS A 29 -13.66 2.84 8.47
N LYS A 30 -13.42 3.52 9.60
CA LYS A 30 -12.24 4.38 9.81
C LYS A 30 -11.29 3.79 10.86
N TRP A 31 -10.05 4.26 10.81
CA TRP A 31 -9.09 4.04 11.90
C TRP A 31 -9.47 4.87 13.13
N ILE A 32 -9.22 4.31 14.30
CA ILE A 32 -9.26 5.01 15.59
C ILE A 32 -8.02 4.66 16.40
N TYR A 33 -7.68 5.55 17.33
CA TYR A 33 -6.71 5.27 18.39
C TYR A 33 -7.47 4.91 19.67
N ILE A 34 -7.02 3.87 20.37
CA ILE A 34 -7.57 3.42 21.65
C ILE A 34 -6.44 3.39 22.68
N LYS A 35 -6.69 3.88 23.89
CA LYS A 35 -5.76 3.78 25.00
C LYS A 35 -6.50 3.41 26.27
N PHE A 36 -5.91 2.50 27.05
CA PHE A 36 -6.39 2.12 28.37
C PHE A 36 -5.43 2.67 29.44
N ASN A 37 -5.98 3.28 30.49
CA ASN A 37 -5.27 3.46 31.75
C ASN A 37 -6.01 2.70 32.84
N CYS A 38 -5.28 1.97 33.66
CA CYS A 38 -5.83 1.21 34.77
C CYS A 38 -5.31 1.77 36.10
N TRP A 39 -6.19 1.90 37.09
CA TRP A 39 -5.90 2.50 38.40
C TRP A 39 -6.26 1.53 39.53
N GLY A 40 -5.25 0.97 40.20
CA GLY A 40 -5.39 0.14 41.39
C GLY A 40 -4.51 0.63 42.54
N SER A 41 -3.87 -0.28 43.27
CA SER A 41 -2.80 0.09 44.24
C SER A 41 -1.58 0.73 43.57
N HIS A 42 -1.41 0.46 42.28
CA HIS A 42 -0.44 1.09 41.38
C HIS A 42 -1.18 1.49 40.09
N SER A 43 -0.77 2.58 39.46
CA SER A 43 -1.31 3.02 38.18
C SER A 43 -0.49 2.45 37.02
N ILE A 44 -1.18 1.94 36.00
CA ILE A 44 -0.59 1.50 34.74
C ILE A 44 -1.21 2.34 33.62
N SER A 45 -0.37 3.06 32.87
CA SER A 45 -0.81 3.81 31.70
C SER A 45 -0.39 3.11 30.42
N GLY A 46 -1.34 2.88 29.52
CA GLY A 46 -1.08 2.35 28.19
C GLY A 46 -0.60 3.40 27.19
N VAL A 47 -0.05 2.94 26.08
CA VAL A 47 0.14 3.73 24.86
C VAL A 47 -1.10 3.58 23.97
N TYR A 48 -1.33 4.55 23.07
CA TYR A 48 -2.40 4.41 22.08
C TYR A 48 -2.07 3.28 21.11
N THR A 49 -3.00 2.33 20.99
CA THR A 49 -3.06 1.32 19.93
C THR A 49 -4.04 1.79 18.85
N LYS A 50 -3.93 1.24 17.63
CA LYS A 50 -4.79 1.61 16.49
C LYS A 50 -5.64 0.43 16.07
N MET A 51 -6.87 0.68 15.66
CA MET A 51 -7.82 -0.32 15.17
C MET A 51 -8.66 0.30 14.04
N LYS A 52 -8.92 -0.45 12.95
CA LYS A 52 -9.84 -0.02 11.89
C LYS A 52 -11.20 -0.65 12.12
N ILE A 53 -12.23 0.16 12.33
CA ILE A 53 -13.58 -0.33 12.67
C ILE A 53 -14.22 -0.95 11.43
N ARG A 54 -14.60 -2.23 11.49
CA ARG A 54 -15.37 -2.95 10.47
C ARG A 54 -16.87 -2.69 10.63
N SER A 55 -17.39 -2.88 11.84
CA SER A 55 -18.81 -2.71 12.16
C SER A 55 -19.00 -2.33 13.63
N ILE A 56 -20.14 -1.69 13.92
CA ILE A 56 -20.55 -1.34 15.28
C ILE A 56 -21.96 -1.89 15.49
N GLU A 57 -22.14 -2.67 16.56
CA GLU A 57 -23.44 -3.20 16.96
C GLU A 57 -23.80 -2.63 18.34
N GLU A 58 -25.03 -2.12 18.45
CA GLU A 58 -25.56 -1.56 19.68
C GLU A 58 -26.78 -2.37 20.13
N ASN A 59 -26.67 -2.98 21.31
CA ASN A 59 -27.77 -3.56 22.08
C ASN A 59 -27.65 -3.00 23.52
N ASP A 60 -27.81 -3.83 24.54
CA ASP A 60 -27.50 -3.46 25.93
C ASP A 60 -26.03 -3.07 26.12
N LEU A 61 -25.17 -3.61 25.26
CA LEU A 61 -23.73 -3.33 25.14
C LEU A 61 -23.42 -2.68 23.79
N VAL A 62 -22.28 -2.01 23.69
CA VAL A 62 -21.72 -1.56 22.41
C VAL A 62 -20.55 -2.43 22.03
N TYR A 63 -20.66 -3.08 20.88
CA TYR A 63 -19.61 -3.87 20.26
C TYR A 63 -18.99 -3.08 19.11
N ILE A 64 -17.68 -2.89 19.17
CA ILE A 64 -16.88 -2.28 18.13
C ILE A 64 -15.96 -3.37 17.61
N TYR A 65 -16.23 -3.84 16.38
CA TYR A 65 -15.43 -4.87 15.73
C TYR A 65 -14.44 -4.21 14.77
N GLY A 66 -13.19 -4.65 14.81
CA GLY A 66 -12.17 -4.26 13.86
C GLY A 66 -12.14 -5.14 12.60
N GLU A 67 -11.30 -4.76 11.64
CA GLU A 67 -11.04 -5.53 10.42
C GLU A 67 -10.31 -6.85 10.70
N GLU A 68 -9.41 -6.86 11.68
CA GLU A 68 -8.80 -8.09 12.18
C GLU A 68 -9.75 -8.80 13.15
N ASP A 69 -9.91 -10.12 13.06
CA ASP A 69 -10.90 -10.84 13.87
C ASP A 69 -10.65 -10.74 15.40
N GLN A 70 -9.45 -10.36 15.82
CA GLN A 70 -9.08 -10.17 17.22
C GLN A 70 -9.28 -8.72 17.70
N ASP A 71 -9.44 -7.77 16.78
CA ASP A 71 -9.65 -6.37 17.09
C ASP A 71 -11.10 -6.19 17.56
N ARG A 72 -11.28 -6.08 18.88
CA ARG A 72 -12.61 -5.88 19.47
C ARG A 72 -12.53 -4.97 20.69
N LEU A 73 -13.45 -4.02 20.77
CA LEU A 73 -13.75 -3.27 21.97
C LEU A 73 -15.23 -3.46 22.33
N THR A 74 -15.52 -3.77 23.58
CA THR A 74 -16.89 -3.87 24.10
C THR A 74 -17.04 -2.93 25.28
N ILE A 75 -18.09 -2.11 25.25
CA ILE A 75 -18.40 -1.14 26.31
C ILE A 75 -19.75 -1.51 26.91
N ALA A 76 -19.75 -1.74 28.22
CA ALA A 76 -20.93 -2.00 29.02
C ALA A 76 -21.44 -0.70 29.65
N TRP A 77 -22.55 -0.17 29.13
CA TRP A 77 -23.03 1.17 29.52
C TRP A 77 -23.46 1.26 30.98
N ASP A 78 -23.92 0.15 31.56
CA ASP A 78 -24.30 0.03 32.96
C ASP A 78 -23.10 0.15 33.92
N GLU A 79 -21.89 -0.16 33.46
CA GLU A 79 -20.64 -0.02 34.22
C GLU A 79 -19.97 1.36 34.04
N VAL A 80 -20.41 2.16 33.06
CA VAL A 80 -19.85 3.49 32.81
C VAL A 80 -20.27 4.45 33.91
N ILE A 81 -19.28 5.09 34.55
CA ILE A 81 -19.49 6.04 35.64
C ILE A 81 -19.37 7.50 35.17
N GLN A 82 -18.63 7.76 34.09
CA GLN A 82 -18.44 9.11 33.56
C GLN A 82 -17.99 9.06 32.09
N MET A 83 -18.47 10.01 31.30
CA MET A 83 -18.07 10.21 29.91
C MET A 83 -17.66 11.66 29.70
N GLU A 84 -16.57 11.84 28.96
CA GLU A 84 -16.03 13.16 28.66
C GLU A 84 -15.61 13.20 27.19
N MET A 85 -15.64 14.38 26.59
CA MET A 85 -15.25 14.59 25.20
C MET A 85 -14.48 15.90 25.06
N THR A 86 -13.51 15.93 24.15
CA THR A 86 -12.79 17.17 23.83
C THR A 86 -13.73 18.19 23.16
N PRO A 87 -13.50 19.50 23.33
CA PRO A 87 -14.28 20.54 22.64
C PRO A 87 -14.25 20.40 21.10
N SER A 88 -13.14 19.91 20.56
CA SER A 88 -12.95 19.58 19.13
C SER A 88 -13.70 18.33 18.67
N LYS A 89 -14.34 17.59 19.58
CA LYS A 89 -15.06 16.33 19.33
C LYS A 89 -14.20 15.33 18.57
N ASP A 90 -12.92 15.25 18.90
CA ASP A 90 -11.93 14.38 18.27
C ASP A 90 -11.39 13.29 19.19
N GLU A 91 -11.74 13.33 20.47
CA GLU A 91 -11.40 12.30 21.44
C GLU A 91 -12.50 12.21 22.51
N VAL A 92 -12.85 10.99 22.89
CA VAL A 92 -13.76 10.67 23.99
C VAL A 92 -13.02 9.87 25.06
N LEU A 93 -13.37 10.13 26.31
CA LEU A 93 -12.94 9.38 27.48
C LEU A 93 -14.17 8.73 28.11
N ILE A 94 -14.12 7.41 28.27
CA ILE A 94 -15.13 6.61 28.94
C ILE A 94 -14.49 6.06 30.20
N ARG A 95 -15.05 6.40 31.36
CA ARG A 95 -14.57 5.91 32.66
C ARG A 95 -15.48 4.80 33.16
N ILE A 96 -14.85 3.69 33.47
CA ILE A 96 -15.41 2.52 34.14
C ILE A 96 -14.62 2.35 35.45
N PRO A 97 -15.14 1.71 36.51
CA PRO A 97 -14.37 1.51 37.74
C PRO A 97 -12.96 0.99 37.45
N HIS A 98 -11.95 1.72 37.93
CA HIS A 98 -10.52 1.41 37.77
C HIS A 98 -9.96 1.49 36.34
N ILE A 99 -10.73 1.86 35.32
CA ILE A 99 -10.28 1.89 33.92
C ILE A 99 -10.76 3.16 33.22
N ASP A 100 -9.82 3.92 32.66
CA ASP A 100 -10.10 4.96 31.69
C ASP A 100 -9.87 4.41 30.27
N VAL A 101 -10.87 4.54 29.41
CA VAL A 101 -10.80 4.18 27.99
C VAL A 101 -10.84 5.46 27.15
N TYR A 102 -9.74 5.77 26.48
CA TYR A 102 -9.65 6.88 25.54
C TYR A 102 -9.88 6.34 24.13
N ILE A 103 -10.83 6.93 23.40
CA ILE A 103 -11.04 6.65 21.97
C ILE A 103 -10.87 7.96 21.22
N LYS A 104 -9.84 8.02 20.38
CA LYS A 104 -9.46 9.21 19.63
C LYS A 104 -9.60 8.98 18.14
N LYS A 105 -10.08 9.99 17.42
CA LYS A 105 -10.08 10.01 15.95
C LYS A 105 -8.67 9.78 15.47
N TYR A 106 -8.52 8.86 14.53
CA TYR A 106 -7.25 8.72 13.84
C TYR A 106 -7.06 9.91 12.90
N GLN A 107 -6.20 10.84 13.29
CA GLN A 107 -5.71 11.86 12.38
C GLN A 107 -4.50 11.28 11.64
N SER A 108 -4.77 10.79 10.44
CA SER A 108 -3.75 10.52 9.44
C SER A 108 -2.91 11.79 9.23
N ILE A 109 -1.58 11.69 9.12
CA ILE A 109 -0.69 12.76 8.58
C ILE A 109 -1.01 13.08 7.11
N THR A 110 -2.08 12.51 6.58
CA THR A 110 -2.32 12.32 5.17
C THR A 110 -3.83 12.35 4.93
N SER A 111 -4.38 13.54 4.77
CA SER A 111 -5.67 13.74 4.06
C SER A 111 -5.67 13.03 2.69
N VAL A 112 -4.49 12.74 2.13
CA VAL A 112 -4.28 11.98 0.89
C VAL A 112 -4.46 10.45 1.04
N ILE A 113 -4.20 9.85 2.20
CA ILE A 113 -4.32 8.39 2.38
C ILE A 113 -5.78 7.95 2.57
N THR A 114 -6.63 8.80 3.14
CA THR A 114 -8.08 8.54 3.30
C THR A 114 -8.89 8.65 2.02
N GLU A 115 -8.33 9.28 0.98
CA GLU A 115 -8.97 9.44 -0.34
C GLU A 115 -8.37 8.56 -1.43
N LEU A 116 -7.36 7.72 -1.14
CA LEU A 116 -7.05 6.61 -2.03
C LEU A 116 -8.31 5.72 -2.00
N PRO A 117 -9.07 5.63 -3.11
CA PRO A 117 -10.23 4.76 -3.11
C PRO A 117 -9.77 3.37 -2.69
N MET A 118 -10.67 2.56 -2.13
CA MET A 118 -10.52 1.11 -2.18
C MET A 118 -10.50 0.72 -3.67
N ILE A 119 -9.36 0.93 -4.30
CA ILE A 119 -9.11 0.63 -5.69
C ILE A 119 -8.97 -0.89 -5.68
N ASN A 120 -10.02 -1.58 -6.15
CA ASN A 120 -10.02 -3.03 -6.36
C ASN A 120 -9.06 -3.47 -7.49
N LYS A 121 -8.02 -2.68 -7.79
CA LYS A 121 -7.02 -2.87 -8.84
C LYS A 121 -5.61 -2.71 -8.27
N HIS A 122 -4.63 -3.26 -8.98
CA HIS A 122 -3.22 -3.03 -8.72
C HIS A 122 -2.91 -1.54 -8.84
N MET A 123 -2.05 -1.03 -7.97
CA MET A 123 -1.75 0.40 -7.86
C MET A 123 -0.27 0.67 -8.12
N ILE A 124 0.01 1.72 -8.91
CA ILE A 124 1.34 2.30 -9.06
C ILE A 124 1.32 3.74 -8.53
N MET A 125 2.28 4.08 -7.67
CA MET A 125 2.48 5.43 -7.18
C MET A 125 3.93 5.89 -7.35
N THR A 126 4.09 7.16 -7.69
CA THR A 126 5.35 7.81 -8.07
C THR A 126 5.60 9.05 -7.21
N GLU A 127 6.81 9.61 -7.26
CA GLU A 127 7.16 10.78 -6.44
C GLU A 127 6.41 12.06 -6.85
N GLY A 128 6.26 12.26 -8.16
CA GLY A 128 5.74 13.49 -8.74
C GLY A 128 4.47 13.30 -9.57
N LYS A 129 3.86 14.44 -9.89
CA LYS A 129 2.67 14.55 -10.73
C LYS A 129 2.95 14.41 -12.23
N THR A 130 4.23 14.43 -12.63
CA THR A 130 4.66 14.28 -14.03
C THR A 130 4.78 12.80 -14.38
N ASP A 131 5.25 12.01 -13.43
CA ASP A 131 5.56 10.59 -13.59
C ASP A 131 4.35 9.77 -14.00
N TRP A 132 3.25 9.86 -13.23
CA TRP A 132 2.06 9.06 -13.53
C TRP A 132 1.46 9.41 -14.90
N LYS A 133 1.55 10.68 -15.34
CA LYS A 133 1.07 11.13 -16.65
C LYS A 133 1.88 10.48 -17.77
N ILE A 134 3.21 10.49 -17.64
CA ILE A 134 4.14 9.91 -18.60
C ILE A 134 4.00 8.39 -18.63
N LEU A 135 4.00 7.72 -17.47
CA LEU A 135 3.84 6.26 -17.39
C LEU A 135 2.49 5.80 -17.94
N LYS A 136 1.41 6.53 -17.64
CA LYS A 136 0.08 6.24 -18.20
C LYS A 136 0.07 6.38 -19.73
N ALA A 137 0.74 7.40 -20.28
CA ALA A 137 0.88 7.57 -21.72
C ALA A 137 1.70 6.43 -22.35
N ALA A 138 2.82 6.06 -21.72
CA ALA A 138 3.71 4.99 -22.18
C ALA A 138 3.00 3.61 -22.15
N LEU A 139 2.27 3.29 -21.08
CA LEU A 139 1.50 2.04 -21.00
C LEU A 139 0.47 1.95 -22.12
N ARG A 140 -0.30 3.03 -22.35
CA ARG A 140 -1.27 3.10 -23.45
C ARG A 140 -0.60 2.91 -24.81
N TYR A 141 0.58 3.51 -25.01
CA TYR A 141 1.37 3.32 -26.22
C TYR A 141 1.73 1.84 -26.39
N PHE A 142 2.34 1.20 -25.39
CA PHE A 142 2.74 -0.20 -25.49
C PHE A 142 1.57 -1.16 -25.68
N GLN A 143 0.45 -0.96 -24.97
CA GLN A 143 -0.75 -1.77 -25.13
C GLN A 143 -1.34 -1.64 -26.53
N SER A 144 -1.34 -0.44 -27.12
CA SER A 144 -1.76 -0.26 -28.52
C SER A 144 -0.82 -0.94 -29.54
N HIS A 145 0.39 -1.32 -29.13
CA HIS A 145 1.38 -2.06 -29.93
C HIS A 145 1.53 -3.53 -29.48
N GLY A 146 0.56 -4.07 -28.73
CA GLY A 146 0.53 -5.48 -28.37
C GLY A 146 1.48 -5.90 -27.25
N LYS A 147 2.04 -4.95 -26.48
CA LYS A 147 2.92 -5.21 -25.33
C LYS A 147 2.20 -4.90 -24.01
N TYR A 148 2.53 -5.64 -22.95
CA TYR A 148 1.99 -5.46 -21.59
C TYR A 148 0.45 -5.43 -21.51
N LEU A 149 -0.21 -6.27 -22.31
CA LEU A 149 -1.67 -6.33 -22.41
C LEU A 149 -2.34 -6.73 -21.10
N ASP A 150 -1.67 -7.57 -20.31
CA ASP A 150 -2.18 -8.11 -19.05
C ASP A 150 -1.93 -7.20 -17.84
N LEU A 151 -1.22 -6.07 -18.02
CA LEU A 151 -0.99 -5.11 -16.95
C LEU A 151 -2.25 -4.25 -16.71
N ASP A 152 -3.16 -4.73 -15.85
CA ASP A 152 -4.27 -3.94 -15.29
C ASP A 152 -3.84 -3.17 -14.03
N VAL A 153 -3.18 -2.03 -14.25
CA VAL A 153 -2.70 -1.14 -13.18
C VAL A 153 -3.46 0.19 -13.19
N ASN A 154 -3.69 0.73 -12.00
CA ASN A 154 -4.14 2.09 -11.80
C ASN A 154 -2.99 2.97 -11.30
N PHE A 155 -2.75 4.08 -11.98
CA PHE A 155 -1.79 5.07 -11.54
C PHE A 155 -2.45 6.07 -10.58
N VAL A 156 -1.82 6.36 -9.45
CA VAL A 156 -2.35 7.35 -8.50
C VAL A 156 -2.14 8.77 -9.05
N GLU A 157 -3.23 9.43 -9.42
CA GLU A 157 -3.22 10.76 -10.08
C GLU A 157 -3.15 11.91 -9.05
N LEU A 158 -1.96 12.12 -8.51
CA LEU A 158 -1.72 13.20 -7.54
C LEU A 158 -1.52 14.53 -8.27
N GLU A 159 -2.58 15.34 -8.42
CA GLU A 159 -2.54 16.61 -9.16
C GLU A 159 -2.08 17.83 -8.32
N LYS A 160 -2.37 17.83 -7.01
CA LYS A 160 -1.96 18.92 -6.12
C LYS A 160 -0.59 18.64 -5.51
N ASN A 161 0.20 19.69 -5.28
CA ASN A 161 1.43 19.65 -4.47
C ASN A 161 1.17 19.31 -2.99
N ASP A 162 -0.01 18.79 -2.62
CA ASP A 162 -0.47 18.55 -1.25
C ASP A 162 0.38 17.52 -0.50
N LEU A 163 1.23 16.76 -1.21
CA LEU A 163 2.21 15.87 -0.60
C LEU A 163 3.57 16.54 -0.32
N GLY A 164 3.87 17.72 -0.89
CA GLY A 164 4.94 18.63 -0.47
C GLY A 164 6.34 18.07 -0.15
N GLY A 165 6.69 16.84 -0.55
CA GLY A 165 7.76 16.11 0.14
C GLY A 165 8.56 15.09 -0.68
N GLY A 166 8.37 15.03 -2.00
CA GLY A 166 9.13 14.15 -2.90
C GLY A 166 9.20 12.70 -2.42
N TYR A 167 10.36 12.05 -2.61
CA TYR A 167 10.61 10.68 -2.16
C TYR A 167 10.21 10.38 -0.72
N ARG A 168 10.35 11.33 0.24
CA ARG A 168 10.12 11.06 1.67
C ARG A 168 8.67 10.74 1.97
N VAL A 169 7.76 11.37 1.23
CA VAL A 169 6.33 11.14 1.41
C VAL A 169 5.91 9.84 0.73
N LEU A 170 6.42 9.58 -0.48
CA LEU A 170 6.23 8.31 -1.14
C LEU A 170 6.71 7.13 -0.26
N GLN A 171 7.88 7.29 0.37
CA GLN A 171 8.46 6.33 1.31
C GLN A 171 7.56 6.07 2.52
N LYS A 172 7.05 7.13 3.17
CA LYS A 172 6.11 6.98 4.30
C LYS A 172 4.82 6.25 3.89
N VAL A 173 4.28 6.56 2.71
CA VAL A 173 3.06 5.90 2.22
C VAL A 173 3.34 4.42 1.89
N ARG A 174 4.49 4.11 1.29
CA ARG A 174 4.96 2.74 1.08
C ARG A 174 5.03 1.97 2.38
N ASP A 175 5.76 2.50 3.35
CA ASP A 175 5.97 1.86 4.65
C ASP A 175 4.64 1.63 5.36
N TYR A 176 3.71 2.59 5.29
CA TYR A 176 2.36 2.44 5.83
C TYR A 176 1.57 1.30 5.15
N ASN A 177 1.61 1.23 3.81
CA ASN A 177 0.93 0.15 3.07
C ASN A 177 1.56 -1.21 3.35
N ALA A 178 2.86 -1.26 3.66
CA ALA A 178 3.56 -2.50 3.98
C ALA A 178 3.23 -3.04 5.38
N ILE A 179 2.60 -2.26 6.25
CA ILE A 179 2.19 -2.72 7.60
C ILE A 179 1.08 -3.77 7.52
N PHE A 180 0.15 -3.63 6.58
CA PHE A 180 -1.06 -4.46 6.51
C PHE A 180 -1.19 -5.17 5.16
N PRO A 181 -1.73 -6.40 5.12
CA PRO A 181 -1.98 -7.12 3.88
C PRO A 181 -2.80 -6.30 2.88
N ASN A 182 -2.33 -6.20 1.64
CA ASN A 182 -3.09 -5.60 0.54
C ASN A 182 -3.66 -6.69 -0.36
N GLU A 183 -4.96 -6.68 -0.67
CA GLU A 183 -5.54 -7.64 -1.62
C GLU A 183 -4.93 -7.51 -3.02
N LYS A 184 -4.52 -6.30 -3.41
CA LYS A 184 -3.93 -5.97 -4.71
C LYS A 184 -2.50 -5.45 -4.55
N LEU A 185 -1.72 -5.57 -5.62
CA LEU A 185 -0.35 -5.04 -5.67
C LEU A 185 -0.32 -3.53 -5.40
N ARG A 186 0.68 -3.11 -4.61
CA ARG A 186 1.05 -1.71 -4.43
C ARG A 186 2.51 -1.56 -4.85
N ILE A 187 2.75 -0.84 -5.94
CA ILE A 187 4.09 -0.62 -6.49
C ILE A 187 4.46 0.86 -6.35
N PHE A 188 5.61 1.13 -5.74
CA PHE A 188 6.14 2.47 -5.50
C PHE A 188 7.40 2.70 -6.33
N ILE A 189 7.41 3.72 -7.18
CA ILE A 189 8.51 4.01 -8.11
C ILE A 189 9.19 5.31 -7.71
N PHE A 190 10.50 5.24 -7.51
CA PHE A 190 11.34 6.37 -7.09
C PHE A 190 12.28 6.82 -8.21
N ASP A 191 12.59 8.11 -8.25
CA ASP A 191 13.63 8.63 -9.13
C ASP A 191 15.01 8.15 -8.66
N ALA A 192 15.99 8.12 -9.57
CA ALA A 192 17.35 7.69 -9.26
C ALA A 192 18.25 8.85 -8.78
N ASP A 193 17.68 10.04 -8.58
CA ASP A 193 18.41 11.29 -8.33
C ASP A 193 18.82 11.51 -6.87
N VAL A 194 18.29 10.71 -5.92
CA VAL A 194 18.64 10.77 -4.50
C VAL A 194 19.38 9.50 -4.05
N GLU A 195 20.68 9.64 -3.78
CA GLU A 195 21.54 8.52 -3.33
C GLU A 195 21.02 7.78 -2.09
N GLN A 196 20.38 8.49 -1.16
CA GLN A 196 19.82 7.87 0.04
C GLN A 196 18.75 6.82 -0.31
N VAL A 197 17.88 7.14 -1.27
CA VAL A 197 16.81 6.25 -1.71
C VAL A 197 17.41 5.08 -2.48
N ASN A 198 18.43 5.34 -3.30
CA ASN A 198 19.13 4.30 -4.05
C ASN A 198 19.75 3.24 -3.11
N ARG A 199 20.39 3.68 -2.01
CA ARG A 199 20.94 2.77 -0.98
C ARG A 199 19.89 1.87 -0.33
N GLU A 200 18.67 2.36 -0.10
CA GLU A 200 17.59 1.53 0.47
C GLU A 200 17.16 0.38 -0.45
N HIS A 201 17.48 0.46 -1.75
CA HIS A 201 17.13 -0.50 -2.78
C HIS A 201 18.31 -1.34 -3.27
N GLU A 202 19.49 -1.16 -2.66
CA GLU A 202 20.65 -2.04 -2.87
C GLU A 202 20.33 -3.49 -2.46
N GLY A 203 20.89 -4.46 -3.19
CA GLY A 203 20.67 -5.88 -2.94
C GLY A 203 19.36 -6.44 -3.50
N SER A 204 18.67 -5.72 -4.39
CA SER A 204 17.51 -6.24 -5.12
C SER A 204 17.95 -7.21 -6.22
N GLU A 205 17.63 -8.50 -6.08
CA GLU A 205 18.04 -9.53 -7.05
C GLU A 205 17.37 -9.37 -8.43
N ASN A 206 16.17 -8.78 -8.49
CA ASN A 206 15.38 -8.61 -9.71
C ASN A 206 15.10 -7.13 -10.07
N GLY A 207 15.90 -6.19 -9.54
CA GLY A 207 15.70 -4.76 -9.79
C GLY A 207 14.53 -4.12 -9.05
N TYR A 208 13.88 -4.85 -8.14
CA TYR A 208 12.87 -4.33 -7.21
C TYR A 208 13.01 -4.96 -5.82
N LYS A 209 12.44 -4.30 -4.81
CA LYS A 209 12.41 -4.72 -3.42
C LYS A 209 10.99 -5.07 -2.99
N SER A 210 10.84 -6.20 -2.31
CA SER A 210 9.59 -6.58 -1.63
C SER A 210 9.61 -6.07 -0.19
N TRP A 211 8.50 -5.52 0.27
CA TRP A 211 8.30 -5.03 1.64
C TRP A 211 7.29 -5.87 2.43
N GLY A 212 6.86 -7.00 1.86
CA GLY A 212 5.76 -7.81 2.39
C GLY A 212 4.39 -7.23 2.04
N ASN A 213 3.33 -7.98 2.36
CA ASN A 213 1.94 -7.51 2.23
C ASN A 213 1.55 -6.98 0.83
N ASN A 214 2.10 -7.59 -0.23
CA ASN A 214 1.92 -7.20 -1.63
C ASN A 214 2.41 -5.77 -1.98
N VAL A 215 3.36 -5.27 -1.20
CA VAL A 215 4.01 -3.97 -1.40
C VAL A 215 5.40 -4.16 -1.98
N TYR A 216 5.66 -3.48 -3.10
CA TYR A 216 6.92 -3.52 -3.82
C TYR A 216 7.40 -2.09 -4.11
N SER A 217 8.71 -1.91 -4.24
CA SER A 217 9.26 -0.68 -4.77
C SER A 217 10.51 -0.89 -5.61
N PHE A 218 10.79 0.05 -6.49
CA PHE A 218 12.05 0.07 -7.23
C PHE A 218 12.46 1.51 -7.59
N ILE A 219 13.74 1.66 -7.86
CA ILE A 219 14.32 2.87 -8.44
C ILE A 219 14.21 2.78 -9.95
N LEU A 220 13.90 3.89 -10.63
CA LEU A 220 13.94 3.96 -12.08
C LEU A 220 15.23 3.32 -12.64
N PRO A 221 15.12 2.26 -13.46
CA PRO A 221 16.28 1.69 -14.15
C PRO A 221 17.01 2.77 -14.96
N VAL A 222 18.34 2.70 -15.07
CA VAL A 222 19.10 3.70 -15.85
C VAL A 222 19.14 3.27 -17.33
N PRO A 223 18.58 4.04 -18.27
CA PRO A 223 18.67 3.73 -19.69
C PRO A 223 20.12 3.75 -20.18
N GLU A 224 20.42 3.00 -21.24
CA GLU A 224 21.78 2.91 -21.82
C GLU A 224 22.35 4.30 -22.14
N SER A 225 21.51 5.19 -22.68
CA SER A 225 21.86 6.57 -23.04
C SER A 225 22.18 7.48 -21.83
N ARG A 226 21.95 7.02 -20.60
CA ARG A 226 22.15 7.77 -19.35
C ARG A 226 23.15 7.12 -18.40
N LYS A 227 23.85 6.04 -18.79
CA LYS A 227 24.86 5.39 -17.93
C LYS A 227 25.96 6.33 -17.42
N ALA A 228 26.36 7.31 -18.22
CA ALA A 228 27.36 8.31 -17.82
C ALA A 228 26.80 9.37 -16.84
N THR A 229 25.48 9.48 -16.73
CA THR A 229 24.76 10.44 -15.89
C THR A 229 23.59 9.75 -15.18
N PRO A 230 23.86 8.81 -14.25
CA PRO A 230 22.87 7.87 -13.72
C PRO A 230 21.86 8.50 -12.75
N LEU A 231 22.10 9.73 -12.28
CA LEU A 231 21.15 10.48 -11.47
C LEU A 231 20.06 11.04 -12.39
N ILE A 232 19.00 10.28 -12.59
CA ILE A 232 17.93 10.57 -13.55
C ILE A 232 16.57 10.77 -12.88
N SER A 233 15.77 11.61 -13.50
CA SER A 233 14.31 11.70 -13.31
C SER A 233 13.58 11.05 -14.48
N ILE A 234 12.27 10.82 -14.38
CA ILE A 234 11.50 10.15 -15.44
C ILE A 234 11.61 10.84 -16.82
N GLU A 235 11.75 12.16 -16.89
CA GLU A 235 11.91 12.85 -18.19
C GLU A 235 13.19 12.45 -18.92
N ASN A 236 14.22 11.99 -18.20
CA ASN A 236 15.49 11.56 -18.79
C ASN A 236 15.41 10.25 -19.58
N TYR A 237 14.27 9.54 -19.52
CA TYR A 237 13.99 8.37 -20.36
C TYR A 237 13.77 8.75 -21.82
N PHE A 238 13.34 9.99 -22.09
CA PHE A 238 13.24 10.49 -23.45
C PHE A 238 14.63 10.80 -24.03
N SER A 239 14.72 10.70 -25.35
CA SER A 239 15.91 11.16 -26.07
C SER A 239 16.11 12.67 -25.89
N ASP A 240 17.34 13.17 -26.05
CA ASP A 240 17.59 14.61 -25.99
C ASP A 240 16.75 15.38 -27.03
N SER A 241 16.51 14.80 -28.21
CA SER A 241 15.61 15.38 -29.21
C SER A 241 14.17 15.48 -28.72
N ASP A 242 13.66 14.43 -28.06
CA ASP A 242 12.29 14.40 -27.54
C ASP A 242 12.11 15.34 -26.36
N ILE A 243 13.07 15.40 -25.42
CA ILE A 243 13.10 16.36 -24.30
C ILE A 243 13.05 17.79 -24.84
N LYS A 244 13.76 18.05 -25.94
CA LYS A 244 13.84 19.37 -26.57
C LYS A 244 12.66 19.69 -27.49
N THR A 245 11.64 18.83 -27.55
CA THR A 245 10.42 19.09 -28.32
C THR A 245 9.76 20.38 -27.84
N MET A 246 9.47 21.27 -28.80
CA MET A 246 8.81 22.54 -28.53
C MET A 246 7.29 22.39 -28.51
N ASP A 247 6.65 23.10 -27.59
CA ASP A 247 5.21 23.33 -27.61
C ASP A 247 4.80 24.40 -28.64
N GLU A 248 3.49 24.64 -28.72
CA GLU A 248 2.89 25.61 -29.65
C GLU A 248 3.37 27.05 -29.40
N ASN A 249 3.88 27.34 -28.20
CA ASN A 249 4.44 28.64 -27.83
C ASN A 249 5.96 28.71 -28.01
N GLY A 250 6.57 27.69 -28.63
CA GLY A 250 8.02 27.62 -28.81
C GLY A 250 8.81 27.33 -27.53
N ARG A 251 8.17 26.84 -26.48
CA ARG A 251 8.81 26.48 -25.20
C ARG A 251 9.20 25.02 -25.19
N ARG A 252 10.31 24.67 -24.52
CA ARG A 252 10.78 23.28 -24.36
C ARG A 252 11.41 23.04 -22.99
N LEU A 253 11.63 21.79 -22.62
CA LEU A 253 12.55 21.48 -21.53
C LEU A 253 13.99 21.77 -21.98
N PHE A 254 14.82 22.20 -21.03
CA PHE A 254 16.25 22.35 -21.21
C PHE A 254 17.00 21.35 -20.33
N ILE A 255 18.23 21.03 -20.73
CA ILE A 255 19.12 20.14 -19.98
C ILE A 255 20.31 20.98 -19.49
N LYS A 256 20.74 20.81 -18.23
CA LYS A 256 21.81 21.59 -17.62
C LYS A 256 23.08 21.60 -18.46
N GLY A 257 23.44 20.47 -19.06
CA GLY A 257 24.61 20.32 -19.92
C GLY A 257 24.58 21.12 -21.22
N GLU A 258 23.42 21.68 -21.62
CA GLU A 258 23.34 22.63 -22.72
C GLU A 258 23.92 24.01 -22.36
N PHE A 259 24.07 24.31 -21.07
CA PHE A 259 24.55 25.60 -20.58
C PHE A 259 26.02 25.53 -20.15
N GLY A 260 26.72 26.64 -20.31
CA GLY A 260 28.03 26.86 -19.72
C GLY A 260 27.94 27.21 -18.23
N GLU A 261 29.11 27.25 -17.58
CA GLU A 261 29.23 27.66 -16.16
C GLU A 261 28.80 29.10 -15.88
N ASN A 262 28.63 29.92 -16.91
CA ASN A 262 28.07 31.28 -16.83
C ASN A 262 26.54 31.32 -16.98
N GLY A 263 25.89 30.17 -17.22
CA GLY A 263 24.43 30.06 -17.36
C GLY A 263 23.92 30.46 -18.75
N ARG A 264 24.82 30.66 -19.72
CA ARG A 264 24.45 30.88 -21.12
C ARG A 264 24.39 29.55 -21.86
N LEU A 265 23.42 29.40 -22.76
CA LEU A 265 23.36 28.24 -23.63
C LEU A 265 24.59 28.23 -24.54
N LYS A 266 25.19 27.06 -24.75
CA LYS A 266 26.44 26.92 -25.51
C LYS A 266 26.26 27.31 -26.97
N ASP A 267 25.14 26.89 -27.57
CA ASP A 267 24.86 27.07 -29.00
C ASP A 267 24.15 28.39 -29.33
N ASP A 268 23.47 29.00 -28.35
CA ASP A 268 22.81 30.30 -28.49
C ASP A 268 23.05 31.14 -27.24
N ARG A 269 24.08 31.98 -27.27
CA ARG A 269 24.50 32.76 -26.11
C ARG A 269 23.46 33.79 -25.66
N GLU A 270 22.42 34.10 -26.45
CA GLU A 270 21.31 34.95 -26.02
C GLU A 270 20.39 34.25 -25.03
N ILE A 271 20.38 32.90 -25.00
CA ILE A 271 19.57 32.13 -24.07
C ILE A 271 20.34 31.99 -22.75
N ILE A 272 19.71 32.40 -21.66
CA ILE A 272 20.31 32.44 -20.33
C ILE A 272 19.41 31.84 -19.26
N THR A 273 20.03 31.28 -18.21
CA THR A 273 19.35 30.77 -17.03
C THR A 273 20.13 31.05 -15.75
N SER A 274 19.40 31.24 -14.65
CA SER A 274 19.96 31.35 -13.29
C SER A 274 20.04 29.99 -12.57
N LYS A 275 19.55 28.90 -13.16
CA LYS A 275 19.39 27.60 -12.50
C LYS A 275 20.65 26.74 -12.45
N VAL A 276 21.65 27.05 -13.27
CA VAL A 276 22.90 26.28 -13.31
C VAL A 276 23.73 26.59 -12.07
N LYS A 277 23.98 25.56 -11.25
CA LYS A 277 24.83 25.60 -10.06
C LYS A 277 26.01 24.65 -10.22
N LYS A 278 27.05 24.88 -9.43
CA LYS A 278 28.21 23.98 -9.33
C LYS A 278 27.76 22.62 -8.77
N ASN A 279 28.34 21.53 -9.27
CA ASN A 279 28.08 20.14 -8.85
C ASN A 279 26.67 19.59 -9.15
N GLN A 280 25.94 20.17 -10.10
CA GLN A 280 24.69 19.56 -10.59
C GLN A 280 24.96 18.55 -11.72
N PRO A 281 24.20 17.44 -11.78
CA PRO A 281 24.28 16.48 -12.89
C PRO A 281 24.06 17.16 -14.24
N GLU A 282 24.85 16.77 -15.26
CA GLU A 282 24.75 17.35 -16.60
C GLU A 282 23.38 17.11 -17.25
N ASN A 283 22.72 16.01 -16.92
CA ASN A 283 21.40 15.61 -17.41
C ASN A 283 20.23 16.22 -16.60
N LEU A 284 20.50 17.08 -15.61
CA LEU A 284 19.45 17.73 -14.83
C LEU A 284 18.53 18.55 -15.75
N ILE A 285 17.22 18.33 -15.62
CA ILE A 285 16.20 19.06 -16.37
C ILE A 285 16.01 20.47 -15.78
N ILE A 286 16.00 21.47 -16.65
CA ILE A 286 15.69 22.87 -16.36
C ILE A 286 14.37 23.20 -17.07
N ASP A 287 13.33 23.43 -16.28
CA ASP A 287 11.94 23.58 -16.75
C ASP A 287 11.33 24.95 -16.40
N ASP A 288 12.13 25.84 -15.80
CA ASP A 288 11.78 27.22 -15.48
C ASP A 288 13.01 28.15 -15.56
N MET A 289 12.77 29.47 -15.44
CA MET A 289 13.81 30.49 -15.35
C MET A 289 14.83 30.45 -16.51
N VAL A 290 14.35 30.20 -17.73
CA VAL A 290 15.13 30.31 -18.96
C VAL A 290 14.55 31.44 -19.80
N PHE A 291 15.39 32.37 -20.24
CA PHE A 291 14.97 33.58 -20.95
C PHE A 291 15.88 33.84 -22.15
N ARG A 292 15.31 34.44 -23.20
CA ARG A 292 16.10 35.00 -24.30
C ARG A 292 16.43 36.46 -23.99
N ASN A 293 17.70 36.82 -24.15
CA ASN A 293 18.22 38.13 -23.88
C ASN A 293 19.27 38.52 -24.93
N LYS A 294 18.95 39.54 -25.71
CA LYS A 294 19.84 40.10 -26.75
C LYS A 294 20.99 40.92 -26.16
N ASP A 295 20.86 41.41 -24.92
CA ASP A 295 21.88 42.22 -24.25
C ASP A 295 22.88 41.31 -23.49
N LEU A 296 24.01 40.98 -24.09
CA LEU A 296 25.00 40.06 -23.53
C LEU A 296 25.66 40.50 -22.20
N ASP A 297 25.33 41.69 -21.67
CA ASP A 297 25.79 42.17 -20.36
C ASP A 297 25.00 41.62 -19.15
N ILE A 298 23.90 40.89 -19.35
CA ILE A 298 23.13 40.35 -18.23
C ILE A 298 23.84 39.14 -17.60
N THR A 299 24.24 39.28 -16.34
CA THR A 299 24.78 38.22 -15.47
C THR A 299 23.65 37.37 -14.84
N ARG A 300 23.97 36.17 -14.33
CA ARG A 300 23.01 35.25 -13.68
C ARG A 300 22.11 35.90 -12.63
N GLU A 301 22.66 36.74 -11.77
CA GLU A 301 21.93 37.43 -10.69
C GLU A 301 20.95 38.48 -11.22
N ASN A 302 21.29 39.11 -12.35
CA ASN A 302 20.44 40.11 -12.98
C ASN A 302 19.27 39.51 -13.76
N VAL A 303 19.35 38.22 -14.15
CA VAL A 303 18.29 37.52 -14.90
C VAL A 303 16.97 37.56 -14.14
N VAL A 304 16.97 37.18 -12.86
CA VAL A 304 15.73 37.10 -12.05
C VAL A 304 15.15 38.48 -11.82
N LYS A 305 15.99 39.48 -11.49
CA LYS A 305 15.54 40.86 -11.27
C LYS A 305 14.97 41.47 -12.55
N LYS A 306 15.66 41.35 -13.69
CA LYS A 306 15.20 41.91 -14.97
C LYS A 306 14.02 41.15 -15.56
N ALA A 307 13.92 39.82 -15.38
CA ALA A 307 12.76 39.06 -15.85
C ALA A 307 11.46 39.58 -15.22
N THR A 308 11.48 39.83 -13.90
CA THR A 308 10.34 40.41 -13.17
C THR A 308 10.06 41.86 -13.55
N LEU A 309 11.10 42.67 -13.81
CA LEU A 309 10.97 44.10 -14.09
C LEU A 309 10.60 44.42 -15.56
N ASN A 310 11.07 43.64 -16.52
CA ASN A 310 10.99 43.95 -17.95
C ASN A 310 10.02 43.04 -18.73
N GLY A 311 9.24 42.20 -18.03
CA GLY A 311 8.20 41.37 -18.66
C GLY A 311 8.73 40.27 -19.59
N TYR A 312 9.96 39.78 -19.38
CA TYR A 312 10.48 38.68 -20.18
C TYR A 312 9.68 37.40 -19.93
N SER A 313 9.20 36.77 -21.00
CA SER A 313 8.53 35.47 -20.92
C SER A 313 9.54 34.33 -20.78
N CYS A 314 9.33 33.46 -19.79
CA CYS A 314 10.10 32.23 -19.65
C CYS A 314 9.87 31.34 -20.89
N ILE A 315 10.96 30.92 -21.53
CA ILE A 315 10.94 30.04 -22.71
C ILE A 315 11.13 28.56 -22.35
N ALA A 316 11.36 28.25 -21.07
CA ALA A 316 11.29 26.87 -20.58
C ALA A 316 9.83 26.43 -20.44
N LEU A 317 9.57 25.19 -20.83
CA LEU A 317 8.33 24.46 -20.59
C LEU A 317 8.45 23.78 -19.23
N SER A 318 7.45 23.91 -18.35
CA SER A 318 7.47 23.18 -17.07
C SER A 318 7.38 21.67 -17.30
N LYS A 319 7.96 20.87 -16.40
CA LYS A 319 7.86 19.40 -16.48
C LYS A 319 6.39 18.94 -16.53
N ASN A 320 5.51 19.58 -15.76
CA ASN A 320 4.09 19.26 -15.78
C ASN A 320 3.44 19.54 -17.14
N CYS A 321 3.72 20.70 -17.76
CA CYS A 321 3.21 20.98 -19.10
C CYS A 321 3.77 20.00 -20.15
N PHE A 322 5.03 19.60 -20.02
CA PHE A 322 5.64 18.57 -20.86
C PHE A 322 4.90 17.23 -20.73
N ALA A 323 4.68 16.77 -19.50
CA ALA A 323 3.94 15.54 -19.21
C ALA A 323 2.48 15.61 -19.70
N ASP A 324 1.80 16.75 -19.51
CA ASP A 324 0.43 16.98 -20.01
C ASP A 324 0.37 16.94 -21.54
N ASN A 325 1.35 17.52 -22.23
CA ASN A 325 1.41 17.50 -23.69
C ASN A 325 1.61 16.07 -24.22
N ILE A 326 2.43 15.26 -23.55
CA ILE A 326 2.64 13.84 -23.90
C ILE A 326 1.37 13.02 -23.65
N LEU A 327 0.78 13.14 -22.45
CA LEU A 327 -0.42 12.40 -22.06
C LEU A 327 -1.60 12.67 -23.01
N ASN A 328 -1.74 13.92 -23.45
CA ASN A 328 -2.79 14.37 -24.35
C ASN A 328 -2.40 14.35 -25.84
N LYS A 329 -1.19 13.85 -26.18
CA LYS A 329 -0.66 13.76 -27.55
C LYS A 329 -0.75 15.09 -28.32
N LYS A 330 -0.38 16.21 -27.68
CA LYS A 330 -0.47 17.55 -28.27
C LYS A 330 0.65 17.80 -29.29
N GLY A 331 0.29 18.17 -30.52
CA GLY A 331 1.25 18.56 -31.55
C GLY A 331 2.39 17.56 -31.74
N LYS A 332 3.64 18.04 -31.68
CA LYS A 332 4.84 17.20 -31.86
C LYS A 332 5.03 16.16 -30.75
N PHE A 333 4.42 16.35 -29.57
CA PHE A 333 4.52 15.41 -28.45
C PHE A 333 3.78 14.08 -28.71
N ALA A 334 2.93 14.00 -29.74
CA ALA A 334 2.31 12.74 -30.16
C ALA A 334 3.32 11.71 -30.69
N ASN A 335 4.51 12.17 -31.11
CA ASN A 335 5.51 11.35 -31.80
C ASN A 335 6.74 11.06 -30.93
N VAL A 336 6.69 11.32 -29.62
CA VAL A 336 7.80 11.01 -28.72
C VAL A 336 8.03 9.51 -28.65
N ASN A 337 9.29 9.12 -28.48
CA ASN A 337 9.68 7.72 -28.41
C ASN A 337 9.58 7.18 -26.97
N PHE A 338 8.82 6.11 -26.77
CA PHE A 338 8.65 5.44 -25.47
C PHE A 338 9.56 4.20 -25.26
N GLU A 339 10.44 3.81 -26.19
CA GLU A 339 11.18 2.53 -26.11
C GLU A 339 11.95 2.35 -24.78
N ASN A 340 12.59 3.39 -24.25
CA ASN A 340 13.31 3.26 -22.96
C ASN A 340 12.39 2.92 -21.78
N PHE A 341 11.08 3.19 -21.88
CA PHE A 341 10.12 2.89 -20.83
C PHE A 341 9.84 1.39 -20.69
N THR A 342 10.25 0.55 -21.66
CA THR A 342 10.17 -0.92 -21.49
C THR A 342 10.93 -1.35 -20.24
N LEU A 343 12.04 -0.70 -19.90
CA LEU A 343 12.82 -0.99 -18.69
C LEU A 343 11.97 -0.90 -17.41
N ILE A 344 11.03 0.05 -17.34
CA ILE A 344 10.13 0.20 -16.19
C ILE A 344 9.05 -0.88 -16.23
N PHE A 345 8.44 -1.10 -17.40
CA PHE A 345 7.34 -2.06 -17.52
C PHE A 345 7.79 -3.52 -17.42
N ASP A 346 9.02 -3.85 -17.79
CA ASP A 346 9.61 -5.18 -17.59
C ASP A 346 9.75 -5.47 -16.09
N VAL A 347 10.15 -4.48 -15.28
CA VAL A 347 10.17 -4.60 -13.82
C VAL A 347 8.76 -4.76 -13.27
N ILE A 348 7.80 -3.95 -13.70
CA ILE A 348 6.40 -4.08 -13.27
C ILE A 348 5.83 -5.46 -13.63
N GLU A 349 6.05 -5.94 -14.85
CA GLU A 349 5.61 -7.25 -15.30
C GLU A 349 6.24 -8.37 -14.49
N SER A 350 7.53 -8.26 -14.13
CA SER A 350 8.20 -9.23 -13.26
C SER A 350 7.56 -9.29 -11.86
N ILE A 351 7.17 -8.15 -11.28
CA ILE A 351 6.45 -8.07 -10.00
C ILE A 351 5.07 -8.72 -10.14
N PHE A 352 4.36 -8.45 -11.24
CA PHE A 352 3.05 -9.05 -11.53
C PHE A 352 3.13 -10.57 -11.69
N LYS A 353 4.11 -11.07 -12.45
CA LYS A 353 4.37 -12.50 -12.58
C LYS A 353 4.62 -13.12 -11.22
N LYS A 354 5.50 -12.51 -10.41
CA LYS A 354 5.79 -12.97 -9.05
C LYS A 354 4.55 -13.00 -8.16
N TYR A 355 3.71 -11.98 -8.21
CA TYR A 355 2.47 -11.91 -7.44
C TYR A 355 1.41 -12.91 -7.90
N ASN A 356 1.24 -13.09 -9.22
CA ASN A 356 0.28 -14.04 -9.79
C ASN A 356 0.70 -15.50 -9.57
N ILE A 357 2.00 -15.77 -9.53
CA ILE A 357 2.56 -17.08 -9.23
C ILE A 357 2.45 -17.39 -7.72
N GLY A 358 2.37 -16.35 -6.87
CA GLY A 358 2.51 -16.48 -5.43
C GLY A 358 3.97 -16.78 -5.07
N ASP A 359 4.55 -16.06 -4.11
CA ASP A 359 5.81 -16.51 -3.50
C ASP A 359 5.52 -17.86 -2.83
N VAL A 360 5.97 -18.97 -3.45
CA VAL A 360 6.77 -20.07 -2.88
C VAL A 360 6.69 -21.30 -3.79
N LEU A 361 7.79 -22.05 -3.86
CA LEU A 361 7.81 -23.48 -4.21
C LEU A 361 6.89 -24.23 -3.24
N GLU A 362 5.61 -24.24 -3.56
CA GLU A 362 4.61 -25.01 -2.84
C GLU A 362 4.81 -26.47 -3.15
N GLU A 363 5.17 -27.24 -2.12
CA GLU A 363 5.16 -28.68 -2.25
C GLU A 363 3.72 -29.16 -2.08
N GLU A 364 3.15 -29.76 -3.12
CA GLU A 364 1.88 -30.47 -3.01
C GLU A 364 2.10 -31.77 -2.23
N ILE A 365 1.81 -31.75 -0.93
CA ILE A 365 2.02 -32.89 -0.02
C ILE A 365 0.81 -33.83 0.04
N SER A 366 -0.34 -33.38 -0.48
CA SER A 366 -1.54 -34.16 -0.75
C SER A 366 -2.34 -33.45 -1.83
N HIS A 367 -3.26 -34.14 -2.51
CA HIS A 367 -4.01 -33.52 -3.59
C HIS A 367 -4.74 -32.25 -3.13
N GLY A 368 -4.39 -31.10 -3.72
CA GLY A 368 -4.94 -29.81 -3.31
C GLY A 368 -4.45 -29.31 -1.96
N ILE A 369 -3.35 -29.84 -1.41
CA ILE A 369 -2.75 -29.40 -0.15
C ILE A 369 -1.28 -29.10 -0.35
N TYR A 370 -0.93 -27.86 -0.06
CA TYR A 370 0.36 -27.28 -0.36
C TYR A 370 1.03 -26.84 0.92
N LEU A 371 2.29 -27.26 1.11
CA LEU A 371 3.12 -26.80 2.22
C LEU A 371 4.16 -25.82 1.70
N GLN A 372 4.23 -24.68 2.37
CA GLN A 372 5.11 -23.57 2.04
C GLN A 372 5.92 -23.19 3.28
N GLN A 373 7.22 -23.00 3.10
CA GLN A 373 8.08 -22.38 4.12
C GLN A 373 8.11 -20.87 3.88
N ALA A 374 7.71 -20.10 4.87
CA ALA A 374 7.76 -18.65 4.86
C ALA A 374 9.21 -18.16 5.07
N ALA A 375 9.52 -16.98 4.53
CA ALA A 375 10.86 -16.40 4.56
C ALA A 375 11.38 -16.09 5.98
N ASP A 376 10.47 -15.98 6.96
CA ASP A 376 10.74 -15.77 8.38
C ASP A 376 10.98 -17.08 9.17
N GLY A 377 10.95 -18.22 8.48
CA GLY A 377 11.19 -19.55 9.06
C GLY A 377 9.93 -20.25 9.56
N PHE A 378 8.76 -19.62 9.51
CA PHE A 378 7.48 -20.27 9.80
C PHE A 378 6.93 -21.03 8.60
N GLU A 379 5.86 -21.81 8.81
CA GLU A 379 5.23 -22.61 7.76
C GLU A 379 3.77 -22.21 7.53
N ASN A 380 3.39 -22.22 6.25
CA ASN A 380 2.02 -22.02 5.80
C ASN A 380 1.52 -23.31 5.13
N LEU A 381 0.44 -23.87 5.65
CA LEU A 381 -0.28 -24.98 5.02
C LEU A 381 -1.47 -24.41 4.27
N SER A 382 -1.50 -24.54 2.95
CA SER A 382 -2.60 -24.08 2.10
C SER A 382 -3.43 -25.26 1.60
N ILE A 383 -4.74 -25.15 1.73
CA ILE A 383 -5.72 -26.14 1.29
C ILE A 383 -6.47 -25.56 0.11
N GLY A 384 -6.14 -25.97 -1.09
CA GLY A 384 -6.81 -25.61 -2.34
C GLY A 384 -8.06 -26.44 -2.58
N ILE A 385 -9.19 -25.77 -2.82
CA ILE A 385 -10.45 -26.39 -3.22
C ILE A 385 -10.91 -25.78 -4.53
N GLY A 386 -10.95 -26.60 -5.59
CA GLY A 386 -11.58 -26.24 -6.86
C GLY A 386 -13.09 -26.35 -6.75
N LEU A 387 -13.81 -25.26 -7.02
CA LEU A 387 -15.27 -25.23 -7.00
C LEU A 387 -15.81 -24.69 -8.33
N PRO A 388 -17.01 -25.10 -8.75
CA PRO A 388 -17.69 -24.49 -9.89
C PRO A 388 -17.78 -22.97 -9.73
N ASN A 389 -17.66 -22.24 -10.83
CA ASN A 389 -17.62 -20.77 -10.84
C ASN A 389 -18.80 -20.14 -10.06
N THR A 390 -19.99 -20.73 -10.21
CA THR A 390 -21.22 -20.30 -9.53
C THR A 390 -21.16 -20.42 -8.01
N ILE A 391 -20.38 -21.35 -7.47
CA ILE A 391 -20.21 -21.58 -6.03
C ILE A 391 -18.99 -20.79 -5.52
N ALA A 392 -17.88 -20.82 -6.25
CA ALA A 392 -16.66 -20.08 -5.88
C ALA A 392 -16.94 -18.57 -5.75
N HIS A 393 -17.73 -18.00 -6.67
CA HIS A 393 -18.14 -16.59 -6.60
C HIS A 393 -19.04 -16.28 -5.39
N LYS A 394 -19.98 -17.17 -5.03
CA LYS A 394 -20.83 -17.02 -3.84
C LYS A 394 -20.03 -17.07 -2.54
N LEU A 395 -18.89 -17.76 -2.55
CA LEU A 395 -18.00 -17.90 -1.40
C LEU A 395 -16.94 -16.79 -1.31
N LYS A 396 -16.96 -15.81 -2.22
CA LYS A 396 -16.01 -14.69 -2.24
C LYS A 396 -16.13 -13.80 -1.00
N THR A 397 -17.32 -13.69 -0.42
CA THR A 397 -17.69 -12.75 0.65
C THR A 397 -18.23 -13.42 1.92
N SER A 398 -18.35 -14.75 1.94
CA SER A 398 -18.91 -15.53 3.06
C SER A 398 -18.06 -15.49 4.34
N GLY A 399 -18.68 -15.55 5.51
CA GLY A 399 -17.97 -15.74 6.78
C GLY A 399 -17.59 -17.21 7.00
N ILE A 400 -16.39 -17.48 7.51
CA ILE A 400 -16.08 -18.81 8.08
C ILE A 400 -16.62 -18.84 9.50
N MET A 401 -17.53 -19.78 9.75
CA MET A 401 -18.17 -19.91 11.05
C MET A 401 -17.52 -20.97 11.91
N LYS A 402 -17.07 -22.07 11.30
CA LYS A 402 -16.52 -23.21 12.02
C LYS A 402 -15.50 -23.98 11.20
N THR A 403 -14.52 -24.55 11.88
CA THR A 403 -13.60 -25.53 11.31
C THR A 403 -13.46 -26.71 12.26
N GLU A 404 -13.56 -27.93 11.73
CA GLU A 404 -13.40 -29.17 12.50
C GLU A 404 -12.42 -30.11 11.79
N ILE A 405 -11.74 -30.94 12.58
CA ILE A 405 -10.86 -31.99 12.06
C ILE A 405 -11.43 -33.34 12.54
N GLU A 406 -11.83 -34.17 11.58
CA GLU A 406 -12.27 -35.53 11.82
C GLU A 406 -11.17 -36.51 11.39
N CYS A 407 -10.77 -37.41 12.29
CA CYS A 407 -9.79 -38.46 12.01
C CYS A 407 -10.50 -39.74 11.57
N CYS A 408 -10.24 -40.18 10.35
CA CYS A 408 -10.69 -41.47 9.81
C CYS A 408 -9.52 -42.48 9.79
N THR A 409 -9.77 -43.75 9.52
CA THR A 409 -8.75 -44.83 9.57
C THR A 409 -7.56 -44.62 8.62
N SER A 410 -7.75 -43.96 7.48
CA SER A 410 -6.69 -43.72 6.48
C SER A 410 -6.49 -42.25 6.10
N ASN A 411 -7.33 -41.33 6.59
CA ASN A 411 -7.36 -39.93 6.16
C ASN A 411 -7.80 -39.02 7.32
N LEU A 412 -7.38 -37.76 7.27
CA LEU A 412 -8.03 -36.65 7.95
C LEU A 412 -9.14 -36.10 7.06
N LYS A 413 -10.24 -35.64 7.65
CA LYS A 413 -11.24 -34.81 6.98
C LYS A 413 -11.27 -33.46 7.67
N ILE A 414 -10.91 -32.41 6.95
CA ILE A 414 -11.07 -31.03 7.42
C ILE A 414 -12.46 -30.58 6.98
N LYS A 415 -13.34 -30.32 7.94
CA LYS A 415 -14.70 -29.84 7.71
C LYS A 415 -14.74 -28.34 7.94
N ILE A 416 -15.19 -27.59 6.95
CA ILE A 416 -15.24 -26.13 6.97
C ILE A 416 -16.70 -25.71 6.82
N GLY A 417 -17.25 -25.10 7.87
CA GLY A 417 -18.60 -24.56 7.90
C GLY A 417 -18.58 -23.10 7.48
N MET A 418 -19.28 -22.79 6.39
CA MET A 418 -19.34 -21.46 5.79
C MET A 418 -20.79 -20.96 5.76
N GLU A 419 -20.99 -19.68 6.08
CA GLU A 419 -22.29 -19.01 5.96
C GLU A 419 -22.32 -18.19 4.68
N LEU A 420 -23.25 -18.51 3.78
CA LEU A 420 -23.45 -17.84 2.52
C LEU A 420 -24.13 -16.47 2.73
N GLU A 421 -24.01 -15.57 1.75
CA GLU A 421 -24.74 -14.29 1.77
C GLU A 421 -26.27 -14.46 1.85
N SER A 422 -26.80 -15.61 1.43
CA SER A 422 -28.21 -15.97 1.56
C SER A 422 -28.63 -16.31 3.00
N GLY A 423 -27.69 -16.40 3.95
CA GLY A 423 -27.92 -16.92 5.31
C GLY A 423 -27.97 -18.45 5.39
N GLU A 424 -27.74 -19.14 4.27
CA GLU A 424 -27.65 -20.60 4.21
C GLU A 424 -26.27 -21.09 4.66
N TYR A 425 -26.24 -22.23 5.36
CA TYR A 425 -25.01 -22.86 5.82
C TYR A 425 -24.59 -23.99 4.89
N CYS A 426 -23.32 -24.00 4.49
CA CYS A 426 -22.74 -25.13 3.76
C CYS A 426 -21.51 -25.69 4.46
N TRP A 427 -21.35 -27.01 4.40
CA TRP A 427 -20.14 -27.70 4.82
C TRP A 427 -19.31 -28.08 3.61
N VAL A 428 -18.03 -27.73 3.66
CA VAL A 428 -17.03 -28.18 2.71
C VAL A 428 -16.13 -29.19 3.41
N GLU A 429 -16.06 -30.40 2.87
CA GLU A 429 -15.17 -31.45 3.38
C GLU A 429 -13.94 -31.58 2.48
N VAL A 430 -12.76 -31.46 3.09
CA VAL A 430 -11.49 -31.71 2.39
C VAL A 430 -10.86 -32.98 2.92
N PRO A 431 -10.76 -34.05 2.11
CA PRO A 431 -10.01 -35.23 2.48
C PRO A 431 -8.51 -34.93 2.42
N VAL A 432 -7.80 -35.30 3.47
CA VAL A 432 -6.38 -35.06 3.66
C VAL A 432 -5.71 -36.39 4.00
N VAL A 433 -4.86 -36.90 3.11
CA VAL A 433 -4.20 -38.20 3.35
C VAL A 433 -3.15 -38.05 4.45
N TYR A 434 -3.02 -39.05 5.33
CA TYR A 434 -1.95 -39.03 6.33
C TYR A 434 -0.58 -38.99 5.67
N SER A 435 0.26 -38.05 6.08
CA SER A 435 1.67 -38.01 5.72
C SER A 435 2.51 -37.52 6.88
N GLU A 436 3.80 -37.89 6.90
CA GLU A 436 4.75 -37.38 7.90
C GLU A 436 4.84 -35.85 7.86
N LYS A 437 4.70 -35.25 6.67
CA LYS A 437 4.73 -33.80 6.48
C LYS A 437 3.52 -33.11 7.09
N ILE A 438 2.31 -33.64 6.90
CA ILE A 438 1.08 -33.09 7.48
C ILE A 438 1.11 -33.20 9.01
N ILE A 439 1.47 -34.38 9.52
CA ILE A 439 1.55 -34.61 10.98
C ILE A 439 2.65 -33.74 11.59
N GLY A 440 3.80 -33.61 10.92
CA GLY A 440 4.91 -32.75 11.35
C GLY A 440 4.51 -31.27 11.40
N PHE A 441 3.84 -30.76 10.37
CA PHE A 441 3.28 -29.41 10.35
C PHE A 441 2.28 -29.20 11.49
N MET A 442 1.34 -30.14 11.70
CA MET A 442 0.36 -30.05 12.79
C MET A 442 1.03 -29.94 14.18
N LYS A 443 2.12 -30.67 14.42
CA LYS A 443 2.91 -30.55 15.66
C LYS A 443 3.53 -29.16 15.79
N ARG A 444 4.18 -28.66 14.75
CA ARG A 444 4.78 -27.31 14.75
C ARG A 444 3.73 -26.20 14.87
N LYS A 445 2.53 -26.38 14.31
CA LYS A 445 1.41 -25.45 14.46
C LYS A 445 0.91 -25.37 15.90
N VAL A 446 0.95 -26.47 16.64
CA VAL A 446 0.64 -26.48 18.08
C VAL A 446 1.72 -25.75 18.87
N GLU A 447 2.99 -25.92 18.49
CA GLU A 447 4.14 -25.26 19.15
C GLU A 447 4.20 -23.75 18.88
N SER A 448 3.73 -23.30 17.71
CA SER A 448 3.74 -21.89 17.34
C SER A 448 2.48 -21.49 16.56
N THR A 449 1.77 -20.50 17.10
CA THR A 449 0.60 -19.90 16.45
C THR A 449 0.94 -19.11 15.19
N TYR A 450 2.23 -18.81 14.95
CA TYR A 450 2.73 -18.15 13.75
C TYR A 450 2.74 -19.05 12.52
N ASN A 451 2.74 -20.38 12.69
CA ASN A 451 2.44 -21.28 11.57
C ASN A 451 0.96 -21.10 11.21
N ARG A 452 0.62 -21.01 9.92
CA ARG A 452 -0.75 -20.65 9.49
C ARG A 452 -1.36 -21.73 8.60
N ILE A 453 -2.68 -21.84 8.66
CA ILE A 453 -3.44 -22.72 7.77
C ILE A 453 -4.38 -21.85 6.94
N TYR A 454 -4.26 -21.92 5.63
CA TYR A 454 -5.09 -21.16 4.70
C TYR A 454 -5.98 -22.09 3.88
N LEU A 455 -7.24 -21.67 3.68
CA LEU A 455 -8.12 -22.21 2.65
C LEU A 455 -8.00 -21.32 1.41
N ARG A 456 -7.69 -21.92 0.27
CA ARG A 456 -7.68 -21.28 -1.05
C ARG A 456 -8.84 -21.82 -1.88
N ILE A 457 -9.76 -20.94 -2.26
CA ILE A 457 -10.88 -21.28 -3.14
C ILE A 457 -10.44 -20.97 -4.56
N LEU A 458 -10.46 -21.99 -5.42
CA LEU A 458 -10.06 -21.93 -6.82
C LEU A 458 -11.29 -22.05 -7.71
N ASP A 459 -11.31 -21.31 -8.82
CA ASP A 459 -12.34 -21.45 -9.84
C ASP A 459 -12.08 -22.64 -10.78
N GLU A 460 -12.94 -22.81 -11.79
CA GLU A 460 -12.84 -23.88 -12.80
C GLU A 460 -11.55 -23.79 -13.64
N GLU A 461 -11.00 -22.58 -13.78
CA GLU A 461 -9.74 -22.32 -14.47
C GLU A 461 -8.52 -22.42 -13.51
N ARG A 462 -8.76 -22.82 -12.26
CA ARG A 462 -7.79 -22.91 -11.16
C ARG A 462 -7.21 -21.57 -10.71
N ASN A 463 -7.81 -20.45 -11.08
CA ASN A 463 -7.43 -19.15 -10.53
C ASN A 463 -7.92 -19.02 -9.09
N GLN A 464 -7.12 -18.39 -8.23
CA GLN A 464 -7.51 -18.16 -6.85
C GLN A 464 -8.60 -17.08 -6.77
N VAL A 465 -9.80 -17.48 -6.35
CA VAL A 465 -10.95 -16.59 -6.11
C VAL A 465 -10.84 -15.94 -4.73
N ARG A 466 -10.40 -16.70 -3.73
CA ARG A 466 -10.28 -16.24 -2.33
C ARG A 466 -9.23 -17.04 -1.56
N SER A 467 -8.58 -16.38 -0.60
CA SER A 467 -7.80 -17.05 0.45
C SER A 467 -8.29 -16.58 1.83
N CYS A 468 -8.43 -17.51 2.77
CA CYS A 468 -8.84 -17.20 4.15
C CYS A 468 -8.17 -18.14 5.14
N GLU A 469 -7.72 -17.61 6.27
CA GLU A 469 -7.07 -18.42 7.30
C GLU A 469 -8.10 -19.23 8.11
N LEU A 470 -7.83 -20.52 8.28
CA LEU A 470 -8.56 -21.46 9.11
C LEU A 470 -7.88 -21.64 10.46
N LEU A 471 -8.64 -22.14 11.45
CA LEU A 471 -8.09 -22.56 12.75
C LEU A 471 -7.21 -21.44 13.36
N LYS A 472 -7.85 -20.29 13.60
CA LYS A 472 -7.25 -19.10 14.23
C LYS A 472 -7.31 -19.19 15.76
N GLY A 473 -6.37 -18.51 16.42
CA GLY A 473 -6.37 -18.30 17.87
C GLY A 473 -6.13 -19.57 18.71
N GLU A 474 -6.33 -19.48 20.01
CA GLU A 474 -5.99 -20.55 20.98
C GLU A 474 -6.84 -21.81 20.81
N ASN A 475 -8.10 -21.66 20.35
CA ASN A 475 -9.00 -22.79 20.08
C ASN A 475 -8.47 -23.72 18.97
N ALA A 476 -7.66 -23.19 18.04
CA ALA A 476 -7.02 -23.97 16.99
C ALA A 476 -6.08 -25.04 17.53
N THR A 477 -5.27 -24.65 18.54
CA THR A 477 -4.28 -25.52 19.16
C THR A 477 -4.95 -26.73 19.80
N ILE A 478 -6.09 -26.53 20.48
CA ILE A 478 -6.86 -27.61 21.10
C ILE A 478 -7.41 -28.58 20.05
N ILE A 479 -8.00 -28.06 18.97
CA ILE A 479 -8.56 -28.88 17.88
C ILE A 479 -7.47 -29.76 17.24
N ILE A 480 -6.31 -29.18 16.94
CA ILE A 480 -5.18 -29.89 16.32
C ILE A 480 -4.58 -30.92 17.30
N LEU A 481 -4.43 -30.58 18.58
CA LEU A 481 -3.97 -31.52 19.61
C LEU A 481 -4.91 -32.73 19.77
N CYS A 482 -6.23 -32.50 19.76
CA CYS A 482 -7.21 -33.58 19.80
C CYS A 482 -7.09 -34.50 18.58
N ALA A 483 -6.89 -33.93 17.39
CA ALA A 483 -6.66 -34.71 16.17
C ALA A 483 -5.37 -35.53 16.27
N LEU A 484 -4.25 -34.93 16.68
CA LEU A 484 -2.96 -35.62 16.87
C LEU A 484 -3.06 -36.81 17.83
N ARG A 485 -3.73 -36.65 18.98
CA ARG A 485 -3.93 -37.75 19.95
C ARG A 485 -4.75 -38.90 19.37
N LYS A 486 -5.79 -38.60 18.59
CA LYS A 486 -6.58 -39.64 17.89
C LYS A 486 -5.74 -40.39 16.87
N ILE A 487 -4.89 -39.70 16.10
CA ILE A 487 -3.99 -40.32 15.12
C ILE A 487 -3.00 -41.26 15.82
N GLU A 488 -2.40 -40.82 16.94
CA GLU A 488 -1.45 -41.63 17.71
C GLU A 488 -2.13 -42.89 18.29
N GLY A 489 -3.34 -42.75 18.82
CA GLY A 489 -4.13 -43.89 19.34
C GLY A 489 -4.62 -44.88 18.28
N MET A 490 -4.64 -44.50 16.99
CA MET A 490 -4.96 -45.40 15.87
C MET A 490 -3.74 -46.14 15.32
N LYS A 491 -2.52 -45.71 15.68
CA LYS A 491 -1.25 -46.37 15.30
C LYS A 491 -0.79 -47.41 16.33
N MET A 492 -1.36 -47.39 17.53
CA MET A 492 -1.27 -48.44 18.56
C MET A 492 -2.29 -49.54 18.27
#